data_AF-A0A450T1F5-F1
#
_entry.id   AF-A0A450T1F5-F1
#
_cell.length_a   1.000
_cell.length_b   1.000
_cell.length_c   1.000
_cell.angle_alpha   90.00
_cell.angle_beta   90.00
_cell.angle_gamma   90.00
#
_symmetry.space_group_name_H-M   'P 1'
#
loop_
_entity.id
_entity.type
_entity.pdbx_description
1 polymer ?
#
loop_
_entity_poly.entity_id
_entity_poly.type
_entity_poly.pdbx_seq_one_letter_code
_entity_poly.pdbx_strand_id
1 'polypeptide(L)'
;MTTKPISTQPATPTEVALSDACRKEIVKQVKRLDDLGRELIKIQLIIPGIYTAVLKLVGNDEPCLTGSITGNIVTGLAFLFWIIAIACTLWGIFPKRYNVQCEAAGRVSAAKAPEARGTAEPSGPPLTAGEFFEKTAEHKRKYLTWAVALFFIGLVCAALAVFF
;
A
#
# COMPACT_ATOMS: atom_id res chain seq x y z
N MET A 1 -20.73 44.77 -5.77
CA MET A 1 -19.40 44.27 -6.12
C MET A 1 -19.57 43.19 -7.18
N THR A 2 -19.27 43.51 -8.44
CA THR A 2 -19.40 42.62 -9.59
C THR A 2 -18.13 41.78 -9.73
N THR A 3 -18.20 40.50 -9.41
CA THR A 3 -17.11 39.53 -9.61
C THR A 3 -16.95 39.28 -11.11
N LYS A 4 -15.89 39.83 -11.71
CA LYS A 4 -15.49 39.49 -13.08
C LYS A 4 -15.21 37.98 -13.14
N PRO A 5 -15.82 37.22 -14.06
CA PRO A 5 -15.48 35.81 -14.23
C PRO A 5 -14.02 35.71 -14.69
N ILE A 6 -13.24 34.88 -14.00
CA ILE A 6 -11.86 34.58 -14.36
C ILE A 6 -11.92 33.84 -15.70
N SER A 7 -11.38 34.46 -16.75
CA SER A 7 -11.26 33.85 -18.07
C SER A 7 -10.23 32.74 -17.98
N THR A 8 -10.68 31.49 -17.95
CA THR A 8 -9.78 30.33 -18.01
C THR A 8 -9.35 30.14 -19.46
N GLN A 9 -8.08 30.40 -19.73
CA GLN A 9 -7.48 30.13 -21.03
C GLN A 9 -7.57 28.61 -21.29
N PRO A 10 -8.02 28.17 -22.48
CA PRO A 10 -8.10 26.74 -22.78
C PRO A 10 -6.71 26.11 -22.72
N ALA A 11 -6.61 24.93 -22.11
CA ALA A 11 -5.35 24.23 -21.93
C ALA A 11 -4.61 24.05 -23.26
N THR A 12 -3.32 24.36 -23.26
CA THR A 12 -2.48 24.19 -24.43
C THR A 12 -2.32 22.69 -24.75
N PRO A 13 -2.09 22.32 -26.03
CA PRO A 13 -1.88 20.91 -26.40
C PRO A 13 -0.76 20.23 -25.61
N THR A 14 0.27 21.00 -25.25
CA THR A 14 1.41 20.57 -24.43
C THR A 14 1.01 20.22 -23.00
N GLU A 15 0.14 21.02 -22.37
CA GLU A 15 -0.36 20.76 -21.01
C GLU A 15 -1.24 19.51 -20.97
N VAL A 16 -2.06 19.29 -22.00
CA VAL A 16 -2.87 18.07 -22.13
C VAL A 16 -1.95 16.85 -22.26
N ALA A 17 -0.94 16.91 -23.13
CA ALA A 17 0.03 15.82 -23.30
C ALA A 17 0.83 15.52 -22.01
N LEU A 18 1.24 16.55 -21.27
CA LEU A 18 1.94 16.40 -19.99
C LEU A 18 1.05 15.74 -18.92
N SER A 19 -0.22 16.15 -18.86
CA SER A 19 -1.19 15.58 -17.91
C SER A 19 -1.45 14.09 -18.17
N ASP A 20 -1.52 13.70 -19.45
CA ASP A 20 -1.77 12.32 -19.86
C ASP A 20 -0.53 11.44 -19.62
N ALA A 21 0.67 11.99 -19.88
CA ALA A 21 1.94 11.33 -19.53
C ALA A 21 2.07 11.11 -18.02
N CYS A 22 1.72 12.12 -17.21
CA CYS A 22 1.72 12.02 -15.75
C CYS A 22 0.76 10.92 -15.26
N ARG A 23 -0.48 10.92 -15.76
CA ARG A 23 -1.49 9.89 -15.43
C ARG A 23 -1.00 8.48 -15.78
N LYS A 24 -0.38 8.32 -16.95
CA LYS A 24 0.17 7.04 -17.41
C LYS A 24 1.28 6.54 -16.48
N GLU A 25 2.17 7.41 -16.03
CA GLU A 25 3.24 7.01 -15.11
C GLU A 25 2.69 6.65 -13.72
N ILE A 26 1.68 7.37 -13.20
CA ILE A 26 1.05 7.01 -11.91
C ILE A 26 0.42 5.62 -11.99
N VAL A 27 -0.34 5.31 -13.05
CA VAL A 27 -0.92 3.97 -13.25
C VAL A 27 0.19 2.90 -13.32
N LYS A 28 1.30 3.20 -13.99
CA LYS A 28 2.45 2.31 -14.08
C LYS A 28 3.13 2.10 -12.72
N GLN A 29 3.23 3.12 -11.88
CA GLN A 29 3.78 3.02 -10.52
C GLN A 29 2.90 2.12 -9.63
N VAL A 30 1.58 2.26 -9.69
CA VAL A 30 0.66 1.39 -8.94
C VAL A 30 0.86 -0.07 -9.34
N LYS A 31 0.97 -0.35 -10.65
CA LYS A 31 1.25 -1.70 -11.15
C LYS A 31 2.58 -2.27 -10.64
N ARG A 32 3.64 -1.47 -10.65
CA ARG A 32 4.94 -1.87 -10.10
C ARG A 32 4.88 -2.18 -8.61
N LEU A 33 4.10 -1.41 -7.84
CA LEU A 33 3.90 -1.66 -6.40
C LEU A 33 3.12 -2.97 -6.15
N ASP A 34 2.14 -3.29 -7.00
CA ASP A 34 1.42 -4.56 -6.91
C ASP A 34 2.32 -5.76 -7.24
N ASP A 35 3.16 -5.64 -8.29
CA ASP A 35 4.15 -6.65 -8.63
C ASP A 35 5.18 -6.84 -7.49
N LEU A 36 5.67 -5.73 -6.90
CA LEU A 36 6.57 -5.76 -5.74
C LEU A 36 5.92 -6.45 -4.53
N GLY A 37 4.66 -6.12 -4.23
CA GLY A 37 3.91 -6.75 -3.14
C GLY A 37 3.75 -8.25 -3.35
N ARG A 38 3.49 -8.69 -4.58
CA ARG A 38 3.39 -10.12 -4.94
C ARG A 38 4.71 -10.86 -4.71
N GLU A 39 5.83 -10.30 -5.14
CA GLU A 39 7.15 -10.92 -4.90
C GLU A 39 7.51 -10.91 -3.40
N LEU A 40 7.19 -9.82 -2.70
CA LEU A 40 7.42 -9.72 -1.26
C LEU A 40 6.65 -10.79 -0.48
N ILE A 41 5.39 -11.07 -0.84
CA ILE A 41 4.59 -12.14 -0.21
C ILE A 41 5.22 -13.52 -0.41
N LYS A 42 5.76 -13.81 -1.60
CA LYS A 42 6.41 -15.11 -1.86
C LYS A 42 7.60 -15.29 -0.93
N ILE A 43 8.44 -14.26 -0.81
CA ILE A 43 9.62 -14.27 0.08
C ILE A 43 9.17 -14.41 1.54
N GLN A 44 8.17 -13.63 1.96
CA GLN A 44 7.63 -13.66 3.32
C GLN A 44 7.04 -15.01 3.73
N LEU A 45 6.55 -15.82 2.79
CA LEU A 45 6.06 -17.18 3.05
C LEU A 45 7.18 -18.23 3.06
N ILE A 46 8.23 -18.05 2.25
CA ILE A 46 9.34 -19.01 2.14
C ILE A 46 10.25 -18.94 3.37
N ILE A 47 10.62 -17.73 3.82
CA ILE A 47 11.60 -17.57 4.91
C ILE A 47 11.18 -18.26 6.22
N PRO A 48 9.94 -18.10 6.73
CA PRO A 48 9.51 -18.80 7.94
C PRO A 48 9.61 -20.32 7.80
N GLY A 49 9.28 -20.87 6.63
CA GLY A 49 9.41 -22.30 6.35
C GLY A 49 10.86 -22.77 6.44
N ILE A 50 11.79 -22.04 5.81
CA ILE A 50 13.23 -22.34 5.91
C ILE A 50 13.69 -22.26 7.38
N TYR A 51 13.28 -21.22 8.10
CA TYR A 51 13.64 -21.05 9.50
C TYR A 51 13.15 -22.22 10.38
N THR A 52 11.91 -22.68 10.19
CA THR A 52 11.42 -23.88 10.90
C THR A 52 12.23 -25.14 10.59
N ALA A 53 12.67 -25.31 9.35
CA ALA A 53 13.51 -26.44 8.96
C ALA A 53 14.89 -26.38 9.64
N VAL A 54 15.50 -25.19 9.69
CA VAL A 54 16.76 -24.96 10.42
C VAL A 54 16.60 -25.23 11.91
N LEU A 55 15.54 -24.72 12.54
CA LEU A 55 15.26 -24.99 13.96
C LEU A 55 15.09 -26.48 14.23
N LYS A 56 14.41 -27.22 13.35
CA LYS A 56 14.29 -28.69 13.48
C LYS A 56 15.61 -29.42 13.31
N LEU A 57 16.48 -28.95 12.41
CA LEU A 57 17.81 -29.54 12.20
C LEU A 57 18.72 -29.31 13.40
N VAL A 58 18.69 -28.11 13.98
CA VAL A 58 19.54 -27.74 15.13
C VAL A 58 18.98 -28.29 16.45
N GLY A 59 17.65 -28.41 16.59
CA GLY A 59 16.99 -28.83 17.83
C GLY A 59 16.87 -30.34 18.07
N ASN A 60 17.43 -31.19 17.19
CA ASN A 60 17.34 -32.65 17.35
C ASN A 60 18.36 -33.25 18.33
N ASP A 61 19.44 -32.53 18.67
CA ASP A 61 20.53 -33.07 19.51
C ASP A 61 20.64 -32.44 20.91
N GLU A 62 20.00 -31.29 21.18
CA GLU A 62 19.91 -30.73 22.54
C GLU A 62 18.57 -30.03 22.83
N PRO A 63 17.95 -30.26 24.01
CA PRO A 63 16.76 -29.55 24.47
C PRO A 63 17.06 -28.09 24.90
N CYS A 64 18.15 -27.48 24.43
CA CYS A 64 18.55 -26.12 24.81
C CYS A 64 17.59 -25.05 24.27
N LEU A 65 16.96 -25.28 23.10
CA LEU A 65 15.90 -24.39 22.57
C LEU A 65 14.58 -24.53 23.36
N THR A 66 14.35 -25.68 23.99
CA THR A 66 13.14 -25.95 24.79
C THR A 66 13.31 -25.52 26.26
N GLY A 67 14.54 -25.33 26.73
CA GLY A 67 14.86 -25.02 28.14
C GLY A 67 14.91 -23.53 28.47
N SER A 68 15.22 -22.65 27.51
CA SER A 68 15.31 -21.21 27.74
C SER A 68 13.97 -20.52 27.46
N ILE A 69 13.31 -20.01 28.50
CA ILE A 69 12.07 -19.22 28.39
C ILE A 69 12.26 -18.07 27.39
N THR A 70 13.46 -17.50 27.34
CA THR A 70 13.83 -16.37 26.46
C THR A 70 13.83 -16.77 24.98
N GLY A 71 14.46 -17.88 24.59
CA GLY A 71 14.53 -18.33 23.18
C GLY A 71 13.16 -18.62 22.57
N ASN A 72 12.26 -19.21 23.36
CA ASN A 72 10.87 -19.46 22.94
C ASN A 72 10.07 -18.16 22.74
N ILE A 73 10.26 -17.17 23.61
CA ILE A 73 9.62 -15.85 23.48
C ILE A 73 10.13 -15.12 22.23
N VAL A 74 11.46 -15.07 22.01
CA VAL A 74 12.06 -14.38 20.86
C VAL A 74 11.67 -15.05 19.55
N THR A 75 11.60 -16.38 19.51
CA THR A 75 11.10 -17.14 18.36
C THR A 75 9.63 -16.81 18.08
N GLY A 76 8.77 -16.80 19.10
CA GLY A 76 7.37 -16.41 18.96
C GLY A 76 7.19 -14.99 18.43
N LEU A 77 8.01 -14.05 18.91
CA LEU A 77 8.05 -12.67 18.42
C LEU A 77 8.44 -12.58 16.94
N ALA A 78 9.42 -13.36 16.49
CA ALA A 78 9.82 -13.41 15.08
C ALA A 78 8.65 -13.85 14.18
N PHE A 79 7.94 -14.91 14.56
CA PHE A 79 6.75 -15.37 13.82
C PHE A 79 5.63 -14.35 13.85
N LEU A 80 5.39 -13.69 15.00
CA LEU A 80 4.39 -12.64 15.12
C LEU A 80 4.70 -11.48 14.16
N PHE A 81 5.95 -11.02 14.11
CA PHE A 81 6.37 -9.97 13.18
C PHE A 81 6.20 -10.36 11.72
N TRP A 82 6.51 -11.61 11.35
CA TRP A 82 6.27 -12.10 10.00
C TRP A 82 4.79 -12.19 9.64
N ILE A 83 3.92 -12.62 10.57
CA ILE A 83 2.46 -12.64 10.34
C ILE A 83 1.94 -11.22 10.14
N ILE A 84 2.33 -10.27 10.99
CA ILE A 84 1.93 -8.86 10.86
C ILE A 84 2.46 -8.28 9.54
N ALA A 85 3.71 -8.60 9.15
CA ALA A 85 4.27 -8.19 7.88
C ALA A 85 3.43 -8.71 6.69
N ILE A 86 3.06 -9.99 6.69
CA ILE A 86 2.19 -10.58 5.66
C ILE A 86 0.83 -9.89 5.63
N ALA A 87 0.21 -9.66 6.80
CA ALA A 87 -1.06 -8.96 6.89
C ALA A 87 -0.97 -7.53 6.32
N CYS A 88 0.10 -6.79 6.62
CA CYS A 88 0.38 -5.48 6.03
C CYS A 88 0.58 -5.54 4.52
N THR A 89 1.31 -6.55 4.01
CA THR A 89 1.51 -6.73 2.57
C THR A 89 0.19 -7.02 1.86
N LEU A 90 -0.63 -7.91 2.42
CA LEU A 90 -1.97 -8.22 1.89
C LEU A 90 -2.86 -6.98 1.89
N TRP A 91 -2.90 -6.24 3.01
CA TRP A 91 -3.69 -5.01 3.12
C TRP A 91 -3.20 -3.91 2.15
N GLY A 92 -1.90 -3.87 1.87
CA GLY A 92 -1.32 -2.97 0.88
C GLY A 92 -1.64 -3.35 -0.57
N ILE A 93 -1.81 -4.64 -0.88
CA ILE A 93 -2.12 -5.11 -2.23
C ILE A 93 -3.62 -4.98 -2.54
N PHE A 94 -4.50 -5.25 -1.58
CA PHE A 94 -5.94 -5.19 -1.82
C PHE A 94 -6.38 -3.74 -2.10
N PRO A 95 -6.89 -3.44 -3.31
CA PRO A 95 -7.35 -2.11 -3.62
C PRO A 95 -8.58 -1.80 -2.77
N LYS A 96 -8.47 -0.79 -1.89
CA LYS A 96 -9.63 -0.23 -1.21
C LYS A 96 -10.59 0.28 -2.29
N ARG A 97 -11.82 -0.22 -2.32
CA ARG A 97 -12.82 0.22 -3.30
C ARG A 97 -13.17 1.67 -2.99
N TYR A 98 -12.60 2.61 -3.73
CA TYR A 98 -13.14 3.96 -3.76
C TYR A 98 -14.23 3.97 -4.83
N ASN A 99 -15.37 4.54 -4.49
CA ASN A 99 -16.48 4.74 -5.41
C ASN A 99 -16.11 5.90 -6.35
N VAL A 100 -15.20 5.63 -7.28
CA VAL A 100 -14.80 6.60 -8.30
C VAL A 100 -15.91 6.58 -9.34
N GLN A 101 -16.75 7.61 -9.34
CA GLN A 101 -17.73 7.84 -10.40
C GLN A 101 -16.98 8.19 -11.69
N CYS A 102 -16.49 7.18 -12.40
CA CYS A 102 -15.87 7.33 -13.72
C CYS A 102 -16.84 7.95 -14.75
N GLU A 103 -18.15 7.96 -14.47
CA GLU A 103 -19.16 8.58 -15.32
C GLU A 103 -19.07 10.11 -15.39
N ALA A 104 -18.39 10.77 -14.45
CA ALA A 104 -18.16 12.21 -14.53
C ALA A 104 -16.99 12.60 -15.45
N ALA A 105 -16.07 11.67 -15.76
CA ALA A 105 -14.90 11.94 -16.59
C ALA A 105 -15.22 11.99 -18.11
N GLY A 106 -16.43 11.60 -18.51
CA GLY A 106 -16.91 11.63 -19.90
C GLY A 106 -17.71 12.86 -20.30
N ARG A 107 -17.99 13.80 -19.38
CA ARG A 107 -18.76 15.02 -19.69
C ARG A 107 -18.13 16.27 -19.08
N VAL A 108 -16.99 16.67 -19.62
CA VAL A 108 -16.78 18.12 -19.82
C VAL A 108 -17.51 18.49 -21.11
N SER A 109 -18.84 18.44 -21.07
CA SER A 109 -19.67 19.12 -22.05
C SER A 109 -19.90 20.52 -21.50
N ALA A 110 -19.26 21.50 -22.14
CA ALA A 110 -19.51 22.91 -21.92
C ALA A 110 -21.03 23.20 -22.04
N ALA A 111 -21.70 23.40 -20.91
CA ALA A 111 -22.93 24.19 -20.72
C ALA A 111 -23.70 23.72 -19.47
N LYS A 112 -23.41 24.28 -18.30
CA LYS A 112 -24.44 24.95 -17.47
C LYS A 112 -23.83 25.54 -16.20
N ALA A 113 -24.01 26.85 -16.07
CA ALA A 113 -23.80 27.64 -14.87
C ALA A 113 -24.95 27.39 -13.85
N PRO A 114 -24.83 27.89 -12.60
CA PRO A 114 -25.40 27.28 -11.40
C PRO A 114 -26.81 27.79 -11.07
N GLU A 115 -27.63 26.93 -10.48
CA GLU A 115 -28.79 27.33 -9.70
C GLU A 115 -28.83 26.57 -8.36
N ALA A 116 -29.49 27.22 -7.41
CA ALA A 116 -29.19 27.20 -5.99
C ALA A 116 -29.91 26.13 -5.16
N ARG A 117 -29.34 25.89 -3.97
CA ARG A 117 -29.95 25.41 -2.70
C ARG A 117 -30.54 23.99 -2.65
N GLY A 118 -30.07 23.23 -1.64
CA GLY A 118 -30.93 22.29 -0.91
C GLY A 118 -30.20 21.09 -0.28
N THR A 119 -29.99 21.15 1.03
CA THR A 119 -29.90 20.03 1.99
C THR A 119 -28.79 18.96 1.85
N ALA A 120 -27.84 19.05 2.79
CA ALA A 120 -27.23 17.97 3.59
C ALA A 120 -26.57 16.76 2.87
N GLU A 121 -25.24 16.78 2.81
CA GLU A 121 -24.31 15.65 3.08
C GLU A 121 -22.86 16.19 3.08
N PRO A 122 -21.93 15.68 3.91
CA PRO A 122 -20.53 16.09 3.91
C PRO A 122 -19.78 15.35 2.78
N SER A 123 -20.18 15.55 1.54
CA SER A 123 -19.47 15.02 0.38
C SER A 123 -18.60 16.12 -0.22
N GLY A 124 -17.31 16.08 0.12
CA GLY A 124 -16.28 16.88 -0.54
C GLY A 124 -16.30 16.68 -2.07
N PRO A 125 -15.64 17.56 -2.83
CA PRO A 125 -15.66 17.55 -4.29
C PRO A 125 -15.33 16.15 -4.85
N PRO A 126 -15.99 15.71 -5.93
CA PRO A 126 -15.76 14.39 -6.52
C PRO A 126 -14.28 14.24 -6.87
N LEU A 127 -13.61 13.28 -6.22
CA LEU A 127 -12.17 13.08 -6.41
C LEU A 127 -11.87 12.84 -7.88
N THR A 128 -10.95 13.64 -8.42
CA THR A 128 -10.50 13.49 -9.81
C THR A 128 -9.73 12.17 -9.92
N ALA A 129 -9.82 11.47 -11.05
CA ALA A 129 -9.13 10.17 -11.24
C ALA A 129 -7.64 10.22 -10.85
N GLY A 130 -6.96 11.35 -11.06
CA GLY A 130 -5.59 11.59 -10.61
C GLY A 130 -5.42 11.52 -9.08
N GLU A 131 -6.25 12.22 -8.32
CA GLU A 131 -6.21 12.23 -6.84
C GLU A 131 -6.48 10.83 -6.26
N PHE A 132 -7.34 10.05 -6.93
CA PHE A 132 -7.58 8.65 -6.54
C PHE A 132 -6.31 7.80 -6.69
N PHE A 133 -5.62 7.89 -7.82
CA PHE A 133 -4.41 7.10 -8.05
C PHE A 133 -3.25 7.56 -7.16
N GLU A 134 -3.11 8.86 -6.93
CA GLU A 134 -2.10 9.42 -6.04
C GLU A 134 -2.29 8.96 -4.60
N LYS A 135 -3.50 9.11 -4.05
CA LYS A 135 -3.82 8.60 -2.70
C LYS A 135 -3.67 7.08 -2.59
N THR A 136 -4.04 6.36 -3.65
CA THR A 136 -3.86 4.91 -3.67
C THR A 136 -2.37 4.54 -3.63
N ALA A 137 -1.53 5.19 -4.43
CA ALA A 137 -0.09 4.93 -4.46
C ALA A 137 0.59 5.24 -3.12
N GLU A 138 0.24 6.36 -2.47
CA GLU A 138 0.77 6.73 -1.15
C GLU A 138 0.38 5.70 -0.08
N HIS A 139 -0.89 5.29 -0.07
CA HIS A 139 -1.39 4.27 0.86
C HIS A 139 -0.62 2.96 0.67
N LYS A 140 -0.58 2.43 -0.56
CA LYS A 140 0.13 1.17 -0.88
C LYS A 140 1.60 1.24 -0.47
N ARG A 141 2.28 2.35 -0.76
CA ARG A 141 3.68 2.56 -0.40
C ARG A 141 3.91 2.51 1.10
N LYS A 142 3.05 3.15 1.90
CA LYS A 142 3.16 3.16 3.37
C LYS A 142 3.05 1.75 3.94
N TYR A 143 2.05 0.98 3.54
CA TYR A 143 1.87 -0.40 4.03
C TYR A 143 2.99 -1.33 3.59
N LEU A 144 3.45 -1.25 2.34
CA LEU A 144 4.59 -2.04 1.88
C LEU A 144 5.87 -1.70 2.65
N THR A 145 6.12 -0.42 2.92
CA THR A 145 7.29 0.02 3.68
C THR A 145 7.27 -0.55 5.10
N TRP A 146 6.11 -0.49 5.77
CA TRP A 146 5.93 -1.10 7.08
C TRP A 146 6.11 -2.62 7.05
N ALA A 147 5.55 -3.29 6.04
CA ALA A 147 5.69 -4.74 5.88
C ALA A 147 7.17 -5.15 5.72
N VAL A 148 7.92 -4.41 4.92
CA VAL A 148 9.37 -4.64 4.75
C VAL A 148 10.11 -4.44 6.08
N ALA A 149 9.86 -3.34 6.78
CA ALA A 149 10.50 -3.07 8.07
C ALA A 149 10.22 -4.18 9.11
N LEU A 150 8.94 -4.57 9.26
CA LEU A 150 8.53 -5.64 10.18
C LEU A 150 9.14 -6.99 9.80
N PHE A 151 9.24 -7.28 8.51
CA PHE A 151 9.86 -8.51 8.03
C PHE A 151 11.33 -8.62 8.44
N PHE A 152 12.10 -7.54 8.26
CA PHE A 152 13.50 -7.49 8.68
C PHE A 152 13.67 -7.54 10.20
N ILE A 153 12.78 -6.89 10.96
CA ILE A 153 12.77 -7.00 12.43
C ILE A 153 12.56 -8.47 12.84
N GLY A 154 11.60 -9.16 12.22
CA GLY A 154 11.39 -10.59 12.45
C GLY A 154 12.61 -11.44 12.13
N LEU A 155 13.35 -11.09 11.07
CA LEU A 155 14.59 -11.79 10.68
C LEU A 155 15.72 -11.59 11.71
N VAL A 156 15.86 -10.39 12.28
CA VAL A 156 16.80 -10.11 13.36
C VAL A 156 16.40 -10.88 14.63
N CYS A 157 15.12 -10.88 15.00
CA CYS A 157 14.62 -11.68 16.12
C CYS A 157 14.90 -13.17 15.93
N ALA A 158 14.64 -13.71 14.74
CA ALA A 158 14.91 -15.11 14.40
C ALA A 158 16.41 -15.43 14.51
N ALA A 159 17.29 -14.55 14.04
CA ALA A 159 18.73 -14.74 14.18
C ALA A 159 19.15 -14.72 15.66
N LEU A 160 18.65 -13.78 16.46
CA LEU A 160 18.95 -13.70 17.90
C LEU A 160 18.45 -14.94 18.65
N ALA A 161 17.28 -15.47 18.30
CA ALA A 161 16.72 -16.67 18.92
C ALA A 161 17.58 -17.94 18.71
N VAL A 162 18.46 -17.96 17.73
CA VAL A 162 19.42 -19.07 17.55
C VAL A 162 20.59 -18.97 18.55
N PHE A 163 20.90 -17.76 19.03
CA PHE A 163 22.02 -17.52 19.95
C PHE A 163 21.63 -17.48 21.45
N PHE A 164 20.33 -17.45 21.79
CA PHE A 164 19.79 -17.30 23.16
C PHE A 164 18.76 -18.37 23.53
#